data_AF-A0A013WGR6-F1
#
_entry.id   AF-A0A013WGR6-F1
#
_cell.length_a   1.000
_cell.length_b   1.000
_cell.length_c   1.000
_cell.angle_alpha   90.00
_cell.angle_beta   90.00
_cell.angle_gamma   90.00
#
_symmetry.space_group_name_H-M   'P 1'
#
loop_
_entity.id
_entity.type
_entity.pdbx_description
1 polymer ?
#
loop_
_entity_poly.entity_id
_entity_poly.type
_entity_poly.pdbx_seq_one_letter_code
_entity_poly.pdbx_strand_id
1 'polypeptide(L)'
;MAQFQILSPYSASDWRPVTIEFNYAPHGDQQYVWSSFEDAQAALQRLVERAPDVGFRVALVGAEIGDLDWQIREKLRFADGTYQPTPWHDEPWYQSKHEAHFCHVSMEQAGKIAFTENAAKGAMDRQLVMSPGRYLNRFFCEHLDNNAIEGWCARLSVQLQEDTLKITQDADEIEDVYVGGPSSCMAHTACGFDSSCHPTRVYAGPDTALAYIGSREDAKARSVIWPSRKIYTRIYGDVSRLTLLLEGAGYTEGSLNGARIRRIEDDDHFVVPYIDAGGDLADDGEYLVIGHGSISCESTTGLANDPWYCPHCDSDGSPYDSVYLSGGGYEEWCYSCFHNHSSFCEHNECHYSDDENFITVYADDSSHSIIEEDAVAFGAVYLEDRCQWWISRCCRQCDGSGGWFHMEDLTEYHGEWLSDDHLPEPFDDDDTSCANAHILAYRQFHDEMAAIHADVAKWQAAGERARAARLERERDEAERLRREALRHDVDKPHDGSCSPGENHLSPGIPGSRFPAIAMTAPLSSAAASQAGA
;
A
#
# COMPACT_ATOMS: atom_id res chain seq x y z
N MET A 1 -73.01 22.06 -42.82
CA MET A 1 -72.29 22.72 -41.70
C MET A 1 -71.56 21.63 -40.96
N ALA A 2 -70.28 21.85 -40.64
CA ALA A 2 -69.49 20.88 -39.88
C ALA A 2 -70.14 20.64 -38.51
N GLN A 3 -70.11 19.39 -38.08
CA GLN A 3 -70.74 18.93 -36.86
C GLN A 3 -69.70 18.13 -36.08
N PHE A 4 -69.55 18.43 -34.80
CA PHE A 4 -68.50 17.86 -33.95
C PHE A 4 -69.09 16.98 -32.87
N GLN A 5 -68.36 15.96 -32.44
CA GLN A 5 -68.74 15.04 -31.38
C GLN A 5 -67.55 14.79 -30.45
N ILE A 6 -67.82 14.34 -29.22
CA ILE A 6 -66.78 13.92 -28.28
C ILE A 6 -66.74 12.40 -28.25
N LEU A 7 -65.54 11.84 -28.39
CA LEU A 7 -65.28 10.42 -28.34
C LEU A 7 -64.55 10.04 -27.05
N SER A 8 -64.80 8.84 -26.54
CA SER A 8 -64.09 8.22 -25.41
C SER A 8 -63.67 6.79 -25.79
N PRO A 9 -62.54 6.26 -25.30
CA PRO A 9 -62.11 4.91 -25.60
C PRO A 9 -63.14 3.91 -25.06
N TYR A 10 -63.57 3.01 -25.93
CA TYR A 10 -64.39 1.85 -25.58
C TYR A 10 -63.55 0.56 -25.53
N SER A 11 -62.48 0.51 -26.32
CA SER A 11 -61.45 -0.55 -26.28
C SER A 11 -60.10 0.02 -26.74
N ALA A 12 -59.05 -0.81 -26.76
CA ALA A 12 -57.71 -0.41 -27.22
C ALA A 12 -57.68 0.15 -28.65
N SER A 13 -58.68 -0.17 -29.48
CA SER A 13 -58.75 0.25 -30.88
C SER A 13 -60.08 0.92 -31.27
N ASP A 14 -61.02 1.08 -30.34
CA ASP A 14 -62.39 1.58 -30.63
C ASP A 14 -62.69 2.82 -29.78
N TRP A 15 -63.10 3.90 -30.44
CA TRP A 15 -63.47 5.18 -29.82
C TRP A 15 -64.93 5.47 -30.13
N ARG A 16 -65.75 5.67 -29.09
CA ARG A 16 -67.20 5.83 -29.24
C ARG A 16 -67.70 7.19 -28.80
N PRO A 17 -68.77 7.70 -29.42
CA PRO A 17 -69.38 8.96 -29.01
C PRO A 17 -69.92 8.90 -27.58
N VAL A 18 -69.71 9.96 -26.82
CA VAL A 18 -70.21 10.11 -25.45
C VAL A 18 -71.04 11.39 -25.30
N THR A 19 -71.98 11.37 -24.36
CA THR A 19 -72.76 12.55 -23.99
C THR A 19 -71.96 13.47 -23.05
N ILE A 20 -72.45 14.71 -22.87
CA ILE A 20 -71.88 15.66 -21.87
C ILE A 20 -72.00 15.15 -20.42
N GLU A 21 -72.84 14.14 -20.20
CA GLU A 21 -72.99 13.45 -18.93
C GLU A 21 -72.14 12.17 -18.84
N PHE A 22 -71.22 11.94 -19.77
CA PHE A 22 -70.33 10.77 -19.82
C PHE A 22 -71.09 9.43 -19.84
N ASN A 23 -72.21 9.41 -20.57
CA ASN A 23 -72.88 8.18 -20.95
C ASN A 23 -72.49 7.84 -22.39
N TYR A 24 -72.10 6.58 -22.67
CA TYR A 24 -71.93 6.14 -24.05
C TYR A 24 -73.26 6.29 -24.78
N ALA A 25 -73.26 6.94 -25.95
CA ALA A 25 -74.48 7.19 -26.69
C ALA A 25 -75.16 5.84 -27.03
N PRO A 26 -76.38 5.56 -26.53
CA PRO A 26 -76.96 4.21 -26.63
C PRO A 26 -77.32 3.83 -28.07
N HIS A 27 -77.74 4.80 -28.89
CA HIS A 27 -78.04 4.66 -30.32
C HIS A 27 -77.81 6.02 -31.01
N GLY A 28 -77.48 6.02 -32.31
CA GLY A 28 -77.00 7.19 -33.08
C GLY A 28 -77.87 8.46 -33.08
N ASP A 29 -79.09 8.40 -32.55
CA ASP A 29 -80.03 9.53 -32.51
C ASP A 29 -79.91 10.41 -31.24
N GLN A 30 -79.17 9.98 -30.20
CA GLN A 30 -78.87 10.78 -28.99
C GLN A 30 -77.42 11.29 -28.96
N GLN A 31 -76.81 11.43 -30.13
CA GLN A 31 -75.47 12.00 -30.25
C GLN A 31 -75.53 13.49 -29.95
N TYR A 32 -74.85 13.92 -28.88
CA TYR A 32 -74.62 15.34 -28.67
C TYR A 32 -73.61 15.79 -29.73
N VAL A 33 -74.10 16.66 -30.60
CA VAL A 33 -73.32 17.21 -31.70
C VAL A 33 -73.25 18.71 -31.52
N TRP A 34 -72.04 19.24 -31.63
CA TRP A 34 -71.77 20.67 -31.53
C TRP A 34 -71.64 21.27 -32.92
N SER A 35 -72.15 22.49 -33.09
CA SER A 35 -72.09 23.24 -34.34
C SER A 35 -70.77 23.99 -34.55
N SER A 36 -69.93 24.08 -33.51
CA SER A 36 -68.59 24.67 -33.55
C SER A 36 -67.59 23.77 -32.83
N PHE A 37 -66.32 23.87 -33.21
CA PHE A 37 -65.24 23.15 -32.56
C PHE A 37 -65.01 23.69 -31.13
N GLU A 38 -65.11 25.00 -30.96
CA GLU A 38 -64.95 25.69 -29.69
C GLU A 38 -65.98 25.24 -28.64
N ASP A 39 -67.25 25.08 -29.04
CA ASP A 39 -68.28 24.57 -28.13
C ASP A 39 -68.05 23.10 -27.78
N ALA A 40 -67.56 22.30 -28.75
CA ALA A 40 -67.19 20.90 -28.51
C ALA A 40 -66.00 20.80 -27.54
N GLN A 41 -64.99 21.65 -27.69
CA GLN A 41 -63.81 21.70 -26.83
C GLN A 41 -64.16 22.21 -25.42
N ALA A 42 -65.06 23.20 -25.30
CA ALA A 42 -65.55 23.65 -24.00
C ALA A 42 -66.34 22.54 -23.27
N ALA A 43 -67.12 21.74 -24.00
CA ALA A 43 -67.80 20.58 -23.44
C ALA A 43 -66.84 19.44 -23.07
N LEU A 44 -65.79 19.23 -23.89
CA LEU A 44 -64.70 18.30 -23.60
C LEU A 44 -64.01 18.65 -22.28
N GLN A 45 -63.70 19.93 -22.07
CA GLN A 45 -63.03 20.39 -20.84
C GLN A 45 -63.85 20.07 -19.59
N ARG A 46 -65.18 20.26 -19.62
CA ARG A 46 -66.08 19.89 -18.52
C ARG A 46 -66.10 18.38 -18.25
N LEU A 47 -65.95 17.57 -19.30
CA LEU A 47 -65.86 16.12 -19.15
C LEU A 47 -64.53 15.69 -18.53
N VAL A 48 -63.42 16.29 -18.96
CA VAL A 48 -62.08 16.06 -18.39
C VAL A 48 -62.03 16.46 -16.92
N GLU A 49 -62.61 17.60 -16.54
CA GLU A 49 -62.70 18.04 -15.13
C GLU A 49 -63.44 17.04 -14.24
N ARG A 50 -64.44 16.34 -14.81
CA ARG A 50 -65.29 15.40 -14.07
C ARG A 50 -64.74 13.97 -14.07
N ALA A 51 -64.00 13.59 -15.11
CA ALA A 51 -63.41 12.27 -15.29
C ALA A 51 -61.97 12.43 -15.84
N PRO A 52 -61.02 12.84 -14.98
CA PRO A 52 -59.66 13.15 -15.42
C PRO A 52 -58.88 11.92 -15.91
N ASP A 53 -59.26 10.72 -15.47
CA ASP A 53 -58.60 9.47 -15.81
C ASP A 53 -59.07 8.88 -17.16
N VAL A 54 -59.99 9.55 -17.86
CA VAL A 54 -60.57 9.08 -19.11
C VAL A 54 -60.04 9.89 -20.29
N GLY A 55 -59.55 9.21 -21.33
CA GLY A 55 -59.19 9.86 -22.59
C GLY A 55 -60.43 10.37 -23.32
N PHE A 56 -60.45 11.65 -23.68
CA PHE A 56 -61.50 12.21 -24.54
C PHE A 56 -60.88 12.94 -25.73
N ARG A 57 -61.58 12.96 -26.86
CA ARG A 57 -61.19 13.74 -28.04
C ARG A 57 -62.38 14.28 -28.82
N VAL A 58 -62.19 15.42 -29.49
CA VAL A 58 -63.18 15.97 -30.43
C VAL A 58 -62.95 15.33 -31.80
N ALA A 59 -64.03 14.90 -32.46
CA ALA A 59 -64.00 14.37 -33.82
C ALA A 59 -65.13 14.97 -34.68
N LEU A 60 -64.96 14.89 -36.00
CA LEU A 60 -65.96 15.32 -36.97
C LEU A 60 -67.05 14.25 -37.14
N VAL A 61 -68.30 14.67 -37.35
CA VAL A 61 -69.46 13.81 -37.64
C VAL A 61 -69.69 13.76 -39.14
N GLY A 62 -69.45 12.60 -39.77
CA GLY A 62 -69.94 12.26 -41.11
C GLY A 62 -69.39 13.06 -42.30
N ALA A 63 -68.50 14.04 -42.11
CA ALA A 63 -67.86 14.81 -43.18
C ALA A 63 -66.39 14.40 -43.40
N GLU A 64 -65.85 14.62 -44.60
CA GLU A 64 -64.41 14.50 -44.85
C GLU A 64 -63.69 15.78 -44.41
N ILE A 65 -62.51 15.61 -43.80
CA ILE A 65 -61.71 16.70 -43.20
C ILE A 65 -61.32 17.78 -44.23
N GLY A 66 -61.32 17.47 -45.52
CA GLY A 66 -60.90 18.37 -46.61
C GLY A 66 -61.83 19.57 -46.87
N ASP A 67 -63.10 19.49 -46.48
CA ASP A 67 -64.10 20.55 -46.70
C ASP A 67 -64.18 21.57 -45.54
N LEU A 68 -63.33 21.43 -44.53
CA LEU A 68 -63.29 22.28 -43.36
C LEU A 68 -62.44 23.54 -43.59
N ASP A 69 -62.78 24.59 -42.82
CA ASP A 69 -61.82 25.68 -42.61
C ASP A 69 -60.49 25.11 -42.12
N TRP A 70 -59.40 25.61 -42.68
CA TRP A 70 -58.08 25.03 -42.46
C TRP A 70 -57.66 25.10 -40.99
N GLN A 71 -58.06 26.12 -40.22
CA GLN A 71 -57.74 26.21 -38.79
C GLN A 71 -58.47 25.14 -38.00
N ILE A 72 -59.74 24.90 -38.31
CA ILE A 72 -60.54 23.83 -37.70
C ILE A 72 -59.90 22.47 -38.01
N ARG A 73 -59.42 22.27 -39.24
CA ARG A 73 -58.69 21.06 -39.61
C ARG A 73 -57.43 20.87 -38.76
N GLU A 74 -56.58 21.88 -38.62
CA GLU A 74 -55.37 21.75 -37.79
C GLU A 74 -55.70 21.53 -36.31
N LYS A 75 -56.73 22.20 -35.77
CA LYS A 75 -57.23 21.97 -34.40
C LYS A 75 -57.68 20.51 -34.20
N LEU A 76 -58.37 19.92 -35.16
CA LEU A 76 -58.78 18.51 -35.11
C LEU A 76 -57.57 17.56 -35.10
N ARG A 77 -56.52 17.85 -35.87
CA ARG A 77 -55.29 17.02 -35.90
C ARG A 77 -54.54 17.03 -34.57
N PHE A 78 -54.59 18.12 -33.81
CA PHE A 78 -54.12 18.12 -32.42
C PHE A 78 -55.06 17.32 -31.51
N ALA A 79 -56.38 17.52 -31.65
CA ALA A 79 -57.37 16.87 -30.79
C ALA A 79 -57.41 15.34 -30.95
N ASP A 80 -57.20 14.82 -32.16
CA ASP A 80 -57.23 13.38 -32.43
C ASP A 80 -55.89 12.66 -32.23
N GLY A 81 -54.83 13.43 -31.95
CA GLY A 81 -53.46 12.94 -31.71
C GLY A 81 -52.62 12.78 -32.97
N THR A 82 -53.12 13.14 -34.16
CA THR A 82 -52.33 13.15 -35.41
C THR A 82 -51.10 14.05 -35.27
N TYR A 83 -51.26 15.21 -34.62
CA TYR A 83 -50.17 16.14 -34.33
C TYR A 83 -49.67 15.97 -32.92
N GLN A 84 -48.41 15.56 -32.81
CA GLN A 84 -47.69 15.59 -31.56
C GLN A 84 -47.25 17.04 -31.27
N PRO A 85 -47.60 17.60 -30.10
CA PRO A 85 -47.20 18.95 -29.72
C PRO A 85 -45.68 19.03 -29.49
N THR A 86 -45.13 20.23 -29.68
CA THR A 86 -43.74 20.55 -29.32
C THR A 86 -43.61 20.80 -27.81
N PRO A 87 -42.40 20.70 -27.23
CA PRO A 87 -42.21 20.92 -25.79
C PRO A 87 -42.62 22.32 -25.30
N TRP A 88 -42.59 23.32 -26.18
CA TRP A 88 -42.99 24.68 -25.90
C TRP A 88 -44.46 24.97 -26.25
N HIS A 89 -45.28 23.94 -26.52
CA HIS A 89 -46.65 24.12 -26.98
C HIS A 89 -47.48 24.94 -25.99
N ASP A 90 -47.31 24.75 -24.68
CA ASP A 90 -48.11 25.47 -23.68
C ASP A 90 -47.52 26.81 -23.26
N GLU A 91 -46.39 27.22 -23.85
CA GLU A 91 -45.72 28.46 -23.49
C GLU A 91 -46.51 29.70 -23.93
N PRO A 92 -46.66 30.73 -23.07
CA PRO A 92 -47.47 31.91 -23.39
C PRO A 92 -47.05 32.63 -24.68
N TRP A 93 -45.74 32.72 -24.93
CA TRP A 93 -45.19 33.35 -26.13
C TRP A 93 -45.55 32.58 -27.40
N TYR A 94 -45.65 31.25 -27.34
CA TYR A 94 -46.07 30.43 -28.47
C TYR A 94 -47.59 30.44 -28.64
N GLN A 95 -48.35 30.29 -27.55
CA GLN A 95 -49.81 30.29 -27.55
C GLN A 95 -50.39 31.55 -28.20
N SER A 96 -49.73 32.71 -28.03
CA SER A 96 -50.12 33.97 -28.69
C SER A 96 -50.12 33.91 -30.23
N LYS A 97 -49.37 32.99 -30.84
CA LYS A 97 -49.25 32.79 -32.30
C LYS A 97 -49.67 31.39 -32.75
N HIS A 98 -50.16 30.53 -31.86
CA HIS A 98 -50.43 29.13 -32.15
C HIS A 98 -51.42 28.96 -33.31
N GLU A 99 -52.54 29.68 -33.28
CA GLU A 99 -53.60 29.59 -34.31
C GLU A 99 -53.17 30.09 -35.70
N ALA A 100 -52.00 30.73 -35.81
CA ALA A 100 -51.44 31.15 -37.09
C ALA A 100 -50.52 30.08 -37.69
N HIS A 101 -49.83 29.29 -36.86
CA HIS A 101 -48.76 28.41 -37.31
C HIS A 101 -49.06 26.92 -37.13
N PHE A 102 -49.79 26.52 -36.08
CA PHE A 102 -50.06 25.12 -35.74
C PHE A 102 -48.78 24.25 -35.77
N CYS A 103 -47.70 24.73 -35.14
CA CYS A 103 -46.42 24.03 -35.09
C CYS A 103 -46.51 22.74 -34.26
N HIS A 104 -46.02 21.64 -34.84
CA HIS A 104 -46.03 20.29 -34.30
C HIS A 104 -44.77 19.53 -34.75
N VAL A 105 -44.53 18.36 -34.16
CA VAL A 105 -43.48 17.44 -34.61
C VAL A 105 -43.79 16.97 -36.03
N SER A 106 -42.82 17.01 -36.93
CA SER A 106 -43.02 16.60 -38.31
C SER A 106 -43.34 15.10 -38.40
N MET A 107 -44.46 14.77 -39.06
CA MET A 107 -44.85 13.38 -39.31
C MET A 107 -44.01 12.71 -40.40
N GLU A 108 -43.34 13.50 -41.25
CA GLU A 108 -42.59 13.00 -42.41
C GLU A 108 -41.07 12.95 -42.16
N GLN A 109 -40.54 13.84 -41.32
CA GLN A 109 -39.10 13.98 -41.09
C GLN A 109 -38.79 13.96 -39.60
N ALA A 110 -38.17 12.87 -39.14
CA ALA A 110 -37.68 12.72 -37.76
C ALA A 110 -36.78 13.91 -37.35
N GLY A 111 -36.87 14.32 -36.08
CA GLY A 111 -36.10 15.43 -35.50
C GLY A 111 -36.47 16.83 -36.00
N LYS A 112 -37.49 16.96 -36.85
CA LYS A 112 -37.94 18.25 -37.41
C LYS A 112 -39.33 18.62 -36.94
N ILE A 113 -39.65 19.90 -37.14
CA ILE A 113 -40.98 20.44 -36.87
C ILE A 113 -41.66 20.81 -38.19
N ALA A 114 -42.97 20.70 -38.21
CA ALA A 114 -43.83 21.11 -39.30
C ALA A 114 -44.78 22.22 -38.82
N PHE A 115 -45.06 23.19 -39.69
CA PHE A 115 -45.99 24.28 -39.40
C PHE A 115 -46.60 24.85 -40.69
N THR A 116 -47.71 25.55 -40.54
CA THR A 116 -48.40 26.28 -41.60
C THR A 116 -47.89 27.72 -41.65
N GLU A 117 -47.25 28.13 -42.74
CA GLU A 117 -46.61 29.45 -42.82
C GLU A 117 -47.62 30.61 -42.90
N ASN A 118 -48.76 30.39 -43.54
CA ASN A 118 -49.83 31.37 -43.71
C ASN A 118 -51.15 30.72 -44.12
N ALA A 119 -52.25 31.47 -44.03
CA ALA A 119 -53.59 31.01 -44.35
C ALA A 119 -53.75 30.47 -45.79
N ALA A 120 -53.04 31.02 -46.78
CA ALA A 120 -53.11 30.52 -48.16
C ALA A 120 -52.50 29.11 -48.29
N LYS A 121 -51.40 28.84 -47.58
CA LYS A 121 -50.81 27.50 -47.48
C LYS A 121 -51.71 26.56 -46.67
N GLY A 122 -52.31 27.06 -45.60
CA GLY A 122 -53.32 26.33 -44.81
C GLY A 122 -54.51 25.90 -45.66
N ALA A 123 -55.08 26.78 -46.48
CA ALA A 123 -56.19 26.43 -47.38
C ALA A 123 -55.83 25.32 -48.39
N MET A 124 -54.55 25.23 -48.78
CA MET A 124 -54.03 24.18 -49.67
C MET A 124 -53.52 22.93 -48.92
N ASP A 125 -53.69 22.87 -47.59
CA ASP A 125 -53.15 21.82 -46.71
C ASP A 125 -51.63 21.60 -46.91
N ARG A 126 -50.88 22.71 -47.05
CA ARG A 126 -49.43 22.68 -47.24
C ARG A 126 -48.69 23.16 -46.02
N GLN A 127 -47.75 22.35 -45.58
CA GLN A 127 -46.91 22.62 -44.42
C GLN A 127 -45.45 22.78 -44.85
N LEU A 128 -44.70 23.55 -44.07
CA LEU A 128 -43.26 23.66 -44.21
C LEU A 128 -42.58 22.90 -43.09
N VAL A 129 -41.51 22.19 -43.44
CA VAL A 129 -40.69 21.44 -42.50
C VAL A 129 -39.34 22.13 -42.35
N MET A 130 -38.89 22.34 -41.10
CA MET A 130 -37.56 22.87 -40.81
C MET A 130 -37.02 22.36 -39.48
N SER A 131 -35.74 22.67 -39.19
CA SER A 131 -35.17 22.37 -37.88
C SER A 131 -35.82 23.23 -36.78
N PRO A 132 -35.96 22.70 -35.56
CA PRO A 132 -36.57 23.42 -34.43
C PRO A 132 -35.87 24.75 -34.15
N GLY A 133 -34.53 24.76 -34.11
CA GLY A 133 -33.76 25.98 -33.85
C GLY A 133 -33.99 27.07 -34.90
N ARG A 134 -34.10 26.70 -36.18
CA ARG A 134 -34.38 27.66 -37.27
C ARG A 134 -35.79 28.25 -37.13
N TYR A 135 -36.76 27.44 -36.72
CA TYR A 135 -38.13 27.90 -36.50
C TYR A 135 -38.21 28.87 -35.32
N LEU A 136 -37.66 28.48 -34.17
CA LEU A 136 -37.66 29.32 -32.96
C LEU A 136 -36.94 30.64 -33.20
N ASN A 137 -35.77 30.60 -33.85
CA ASN A 137 -35.05 31.82 -34.21
C ASN A 137 -35.84 32.71 -35.19
N ARG A 138 -36.49 32.12 -36.21
CA ARG A 138 -37.23 32.90 -37.23
C ARG A 138 -38.45 33.61 -36.67
N PHE A 139 -39.18 33.00 -35.74
CA PHE A 139 -40.50 33.50 -35.30
C PHE A 139 -40.55 34.01 -33.86
N PHE A 140 -39.55 33.68 -33.04
CA PHE A 140 -39.54 33.91 -31.60
C PHE A 140 -38.21 34.43 -31.06
N CYS A 141 -37.29 34.93 -31.91
CA CYS A 141 -36.04 35.57 -31.46
C CYS A 141 -36.25 36.84 -30.62
N GLU A 142 -37.44 37.44 -30.67
CA GLU A 142 -37.83 38.55 -29.79
C GLU A 142 -38.09 38.11 -28.34
N HIS A 143 -38.35 36.81 -28.12
CA HIS A 143 -38.67 36.23 -26.82
C HIS A 143 -37.59 35.26 -26.32
N LEU A 144 -36.80 34.68 -27.23
CA LEU A 144 -35.83 33.64 -26.94
C LEU A 144 -34.45 34.06 -27.44
N ASP A 145 -33.47 34.00 -26.54
CA ASP A 145 -32.06 34.07 -26.93
C ASP A 145 -31.56 32.70 -27.46
N ASN A 146 -30.32 32.68 -27.94
CA ASN A 146 -29.74 31.46 -28.53
C ASN A 146 -29.66 30.30 -27.52
N ASN A 147 -29.41 30.58 -26.24
CA ASN A 147 -29.31 29.56 -25.20
C ASN A 147 -30.70 28.94 -24.92
N ALA A 148 -31.73 29.77 -24.77
CA ALA A 148 -33.11 29.30 -24.63
C ALA A 148 -33.56 28.46 -25.83
N ILE A 149 -33.20 28.87 -27.06
CA ILE A 149 -33.49 28.10 -28.28
C ILE A 149 -32.82 26.71 -28.23
N GLU A 150 -31.56 26.65 -27.82
CA GLU A 150 -30.81 25.39 -27.68
C GLU A 150 -31.48 24.47 -26.65
N GLY A 151 -31.85 24.99 -25.48
CA GLY A 151 -32.57 24.25 -24.45
C GLY A 151 -33.91 23.67 -24.94
N TRP A 152 -34.68 24.43 -25.74
CA TRP A 152 -35.91 23.92 -26.34
C TRP A 152 -35.68 22.83 -27.40
N CYS A 153 -34.63 22.96 -28.21
CA CYS A 153 -34.24 21.92 -29.16
C CYS A 153 -33.83 20.63 -28.43
N ALA A 154 -33.10 20.76 -27.32
CA ALA A 154 -32.72 19.64 -26.49
C ALA A 154 -33.95 18.95 -25.87
N ARG A 155 -34.91 19.71 -25.31
CA ARG A 155 -36.18 19.16 -24.81
C ARG A 155 -36.96 18.40 -25.88
N LEU A 156 -36.99 18.90 -27.12
CA LEU A 156 -37.65 18.20 -28.23
C LEU A 156 -36.94 16.89 -28.55
N SER A 157 -35.60 16.90 -28.62
CA SER A 157 -34.81 15.68 -28.87
C SER A 157 -35.08 14.62 -27.79
N VAL A 158 -35.15 15.03 -26.53
CA VAL A 158 -35.51 14.16 -25.40
C VAL A 158 -36.95 13.62 -25.52
N GLN A 159 -37.92 14.47 -25.87
CA GLN A 159 -39.31 14.06 -26.11
C GLN A 159 -39.42 13.00 -27.23
N LEU A 160 -38.57 13.12 -28.26
CA LEU A 160 -38.49 12.19 -29.38
C LEU A 160 -37.63 10.95 -29.10
N GLN A 161 -37.02 10.86 -27.91
CA GLN A 161 -36.07 9.82 -27.54
C GLN A 161 -34.89 9.70 -28.52
N GLU A 162 -34.48 10.81 -29.13
CA GLU A 162 -33.29 10.89 -29.97
C GLU A 162 -32.04 10.89 -29.07
N ASP A 163 -31.11 9.98 -29.35
CA ASP A 163 -29.86 9.80 -28.60
C ASP A 163 -30.08 9.66 -27.09
N THR A 164 -30.71 8.55 -26.70
CA THR A 164 -30.98 8.22 -25.29
C THR A 164 -29.71 8.17 -24.43
N LEU A 165 -29.86 8.51 -23.15
CA LEU A 165 -28.78 8.45 -22.17
C LEU A 165 -28.24 7.02 -22.03
N LYS A 166 -26.96 6.85 -22.30
CA LYS A 166 -26.21 5.61 -22.10
C LYS A 166 -25.24 5.80 -20.94
N ILE A 167 -25.13 4.79 -20.09
CA ILE A 167 -24.19 4.76 -18.96
C ILE A 167 -23.39 3.46 -19.07
N THR A 168 -22.07 3.56 -18.98
CA THR A 168 -21.18 2.40 -19.05
C THR A 168 -20.07 2.45 -17.99
N GLN A 169 -19.66 1.28 -17.52
CA GLN A 169 -18.45 1.07 -16.72
C GLN A 169 -17.47 0.11 -17.44
N ASP A 170 -17.72 -0.16 -18.72
CA ASP A 170 -16.84 -0.98 -19.54
C ASP A 170 -15.67 -0.15 -20.06
N ALA A 171 -14.44 -0.64 -19.88
CA ALA A 171 -13.24 0.14 -20.18
C ALA A 171 -13.06 0.37 -21.69
N ASP A 172 -13.41 -0.62 -22.52
CA ASP A 172 -13.29 -0.51 -23.98
C ASP A 172 -14.31 0.48 -24.52
N GLU A 173 -15.55 0.40 -24.04
CA GLU A 173 -16.58 1.38 -24.42
C GLU A 173 -16.26 2.80 -23.95
N ILE A 174 -15.68 2.97 -22.75
CA ILE A 174 -15.23 4.28 -22.26
C ILE A 174 -14.17 4.87 -23.19
N GLU A 175 -13.18 4.07 -23.57
CA GLU A 175 -12.13 4.49 -24.52
C GLU A 175 -12.74 4.88 -25.87
N ASP A 176 -13.56 4.02 -26.46
CA ASP A 176 -14.22 4.27 -27.76
C ASP A 176 -14.97 5.60 -27.76
N VAL A 177 -15.75 5.88 -26.69
CA VAL A 177 -16.54 7.11 -26.56
C VAL A 177 -15.66 8.35 -26.36
N TYR A 178 -14.51 8.22 -25.71
CA TYR A 178 -13.55 9.33 -25.60
C TYR A 178 -12.90 9.64 -26.94
N VAL A 179 -12.48 8.61 -27.68
CA VAL A 179 -11.82 8.73 -28.98
C VAL A 179 -12.78 9.20 -30.09
N GLY A 180 -13.99 8.64 -30.13
CA GLY A 180 -15.03 8.98 -31.12
C GLY A 180 -15.89 10.18 -30.72
N GLY A 181 -15.64 10.77 -29.56
CA GLY A 181 -16.49 11.80 -28.98
C GLY A 181 -16.02 13.24 -29.19
N PRO A 182 -16.57 14.19 -28.40
CA PRO A 182 -16.19 15.59 -28.46
C PRO A 182 -14.70 15.78 -28.09
N SER A 183 -14.06 16.74 -28.74
CA SER A 183 -12.63 17.04 -28.56
C SER A 183 -12.28 17.35 -27.11
N SER A 184 -11.22 16.70 -26.63
CA SER A 184 -10.56 16.98 -25.35
C SER A 184 -9.10 16.51 -25.41
N CYS A 185 -8.27 16.88 -24.44
CA CYS A 185 -6.91 16.33 -24.31
C CYS A 185 -6.91 14.80 -24.22
N MET A 186 -7.96 14.22 -23.65
CA MET A 186 -8.12 12.77 -23.48
C MET A 186 -8.82 12.08 -24.67
N ALA A 187 -8.95 12.75 -25.84
CA ALA A 187 -9.66 12.19 -27.00
C ALA A 187 -8.72 11.53 -28.05
N HIS A 188 -7.42 11.48 -27.78
CA HIS A 188 -6.46 10.77 -28.63
C HIS A 188 -6.60 9.25 -28.46
N THR A 189 -6.18 8.46 -29.44
CA THR A 189 -6.05 7.01 -29.21
C THR A 189 -4.93 6.73 -28.20
N ALA A 190 -4.85 5.50 -27.66
CA ALA A 190 -3.81 5.13 -26.68
C ALA A 190 -2.38 5.53 -27.11
N CYS A 191 -2.06 5.42 -28.40
CA CYS A 191 -0.76 5.82 -28.96
C CYS A 191 -0.44 7.34 -28.86
N GLY A 192 -1.40 8.16 -28.46
CA GLY A 192 -1.22 9.59 -28.22
C GLY A 192 -0.77 9.92 -26.79
N PHE A 193 -0.61 8.91 -25.93
CA PHE A 193 -0.18 9.02 -24.55
C PHE A 193 1.14 8.28 -24.33
N ASP A 194 1.77 8.55 -23.19
CA ASP A 194 3.05 7.92 -22.85
C ASP A 194 2.88 6.43 -22.47
N SER A 195 1.69 6.07 -21.99
CA SER A 195 1.32 4.68 -21.70
C SER A 195 0.78 3.95 -22.92
N SER A 196 0.97 2.63 -22.95
CA SER A 196 0.28 1.74 -23.91
C SER A 196 -1.23 1.59 -23.61
N CYS A 197 -1.67 1.97 -22.41
CA CYS A 197 -3.05 1.92 -21.96
C CYS A 197 -3.69 3.31 -22.06
N HIS A 198 -4.89 3.41 -22.66
CA HIS A 198 -5.60 4.68 -22.72
C HIS A 198 -5.98 5.20 -21.32
N PRO A 199 -5.68 6.45 -20.95
CA PRO A 199 -5.82 6.93 -19.57
C PRO A 199 -7.24 6.87 -19.02
N THR A 200 -8.24 7.08 -19.87
CA THR A 200 -9.65 7.14 -19.44
C THR A 200 -10.21 5.77 -19.04
N ARG A 201 -9.51 4.68 -19.35
CA ARG A 201 -9.90 3.33 -18.93
C ARG A 201 -9.96 3.18 -17.41
N VAL A 202 -9.28 4.06 -16.66
CA VAL A 202 -9.38 4.08 -15.19
C VAL A 202 -10.80 4.36 -14.70
N TYR A 203 -11.61 5.10 -15.46
CA TYR A 203 -12.99 5.42 -15.09
C TYR A 203 -13.91 4.20 -15.06
N ALA A 204 -13.45 3.06 -15.56
CA ALA A 204 -14.10 1.76 -15.40
C ALA A 204 -13.97 1.20 -13.96
N GLY A 205 -13.79 2.06 -12.95
CA GLY A 205 -13.66 1.73 -11.54
C GLY A 205 -15.00 1.40 -10.86
N PRO A 206 -14.98 1.09 -9.56
CA PRO A 206 -16.17 0.66 -8.83
C PRO A 206 -17.18 1.80 -8.63
N ASP A 207 -16.72 3.05 -8.50
CA ASP A 207 -17.59 4.18 -8.16
C ASP A 207 -17.93 5.08 -9.36
N THR A 208 -17.09 5.07 -10.41
CA THR A 208 -17.25 5.93 -11.58
C THR A 208 -17.85 5.18 -12.77
N ALA A 209 -18.52 5.93 -13.65
CA ALA A 209 -19.03 5.48 -14.94
C ALA A 209 -18.95 6.62 -15.96
N LEU A 210 -19.15 6.31 -17.24
CA LEU A 210 -19.29 7.32 -18.29
C LEU A 210 -20.74 7.40 -18.75
N ALA A 211 -21.33 8.60 -18.64
CA ALA A 211 -22.60 8.94 -19.29
C ALA A 211 -22.33 9.54 -20.66
N TYR A 212 -23.06 9.12 -21.69
CA TYR A 212 -22.93 9.68 -23.03
C TYR A 212 -24.21 9.54 -23.87
N ILE A 213 -24.25 10.27 -24.98
CA ILE A 213 -25.31 10.21 -26.01
C ILE A 213 -24.68 10.08 -27.40
N GLY A 214 -25.40 9.48 -28.35
CA GLY A 214 -24.89 9.15 -29.69
C GLY A 214 -24.33 7.72 -29.80
N SER A 215 -23.61 7.41 -30.87
CA SER A 215 -22.88 6.13 -31.00
C SER A 215 -21.53 6.20 -30.32
N ARG A 216 -20.82 5.08 -30.18
CA ARG A 216 -19.49 5.06 -29.54
C ARG A 216 -18.45 5.77 -30.40
N GLU A 217 -18.59 5.65 -31.72
CA GLU A 217 -17.68 6.22 -32.72
C GLU A 217 -17.99 7.69 -33.08
N ASP A 218 -19.13 8.20 -32.63
CA ASP A 218 -19.62 9.56 -32.89
C ASP A 218 -20.46 10.05 -31.69
N ALA A 219 -19.85 10.01 -30.51
CA ALA A 219 -20.51 10.43 -29.29
C ALA A 219 -20.77 11.95 -29.34
N LYS A 220 -22.02 12.35 -29.15
CA LYS A 220 -22.45 13.75 -29.26
C LYS A 220 -22.19 14.55 -27.98
N ALA A 221 -22.26 13.88 -26.84
CA ALA A 221 -21.85 14.43 -25.57
C ALA A 221 -21.45 13.31 -24.61
N ARG A 222 -20.60 13.64 -23.62
CA ARG A 222 -20.19 12.72 -22.56
C ARG A 222 -19.86 13.45 -21.25
N SER A 223 -19.96 12.73 -20.13
CA SER A 223 -19.56 13.18 -18.80
C SER A 223 -19.23 11.98 -17.90
N VAL A 224 -18.21 12.11 -17.06
CA VAL A 224 -17.92 11.12 -16.01
C VAL A 224 -18.90 11.34 -14.86
N ILE A 225 -19.52 10.25 -14.40
CA ILE A 225 -20.55 10.26 -13.37
C ILE A 225 -20.18 9.35 -12.20
N TRP A 226 -20.81 9.59 -11.05
CA TRP A 226 -20.83 8.70 -9.90
C TRP A 226 -22.25 8.14 -9.72
N PRO A 227 -22.55 6.92 -10.22
CA PRO A 227 -23.92 6.40 -10.25
C PRO A 227 -24.60 6.28 -8.89
N SER A 228 -23.88 5.79 -7.86
CA SER A 228 -24.45 5.57 -6.53
C SER A 228 -24.74 6.87 -5.78
N ARG A 229 -23.99 7.95 -6.05
CA ARG A 229 -24.23 9.29 -5.50
C ARG A 229 -25.06 10.20 -6.39
N LYS A 230 -25.39 9.76 -7.61
CA LYS A 230 -26.10 10.57 -8.61
C LYS A 230 -25.40 11.90 -8.91
N ILE A 231 -24.08 11.86 -9.08
CA ILE A 231 -23.27 13.04 -9.42
C ILE A 231 -22.83 12.94 -10.89
N TYR A 232 -22.87 14.06 -11.61
CA TYR A 232 -22.17 14.20 -12.90
C TYR A 232 -21.13 15.32 -12.83
N THR A 233 -20.09 15.20 -13.66
CA THR A 233 -19.02 16.21 -13.80
C THR A 233 -19.15 16.98 -15.10
N ARG A 234 -18.16 17.81 -15.43
CA ARG A 234 -18.11 18.59 -16.68
C ARG A 234 -18.58 17.77 -17.89
N ILE A 235 -19.56 18.32 -18.61
CA ILE A 235 -20.07 17.74 -19.85
C ILE A 235 -19.29 18.31 -21.03
N TYR A 236 -18.88 17.44 -21.94
CA TYR A 236 -18.29 17.78 -23.23
C TYR A 236 -19.28 17.50 -24.36
N GLY A 237 -19.36 18.35 -25.38
CA GLY A 237 -20.25 18.18 -26.55
C GLY A 237 -21.60 18.89 -26.43
N ASP A 238 -22.69 18.19 -26.75
CA ASP A 238 -24.08 18.67 -26.57
C ASP A 238 -24.46 18.73 -25.07
N VAL A 239 -23.98 19.79 -24.40
CA VAL A 239 -24.17 20.05 -22.98
C VAL A 239 -25.66 20.12 -22.62
N SER A 240 -26.43 20.91 -23.37
CA SER A 240 -27.85 21.16 -23.11
C SER A 240 -28.66 19.86 -23.05
N ARG A 241 -28.43 18.92 -23.97
CA ARG A 241 -29.17 17.66 -24.00
C ARG A 241 -28.74 16.70 -22.90
N LEU A 242 -27.43 16.51 -22.71
CA LEU A 242 -26.96 15.56 -21.70
C LEU A 242 -27.31 16.03 -20.28
N THR A 243 -27.28 17.34 -20.00
CA THR A 243 -27.76 17.91 -18.72
C THR A 243 -29.21 17.54 -18.46
N LEU A 244 -30.12 17.79 -19.43
CA LEU A 244 -31.54 17.48 -19.26
C LEU A 244 -31.79 15.98 -19.01
N LEU A 245 -31.05 15.11 -19.70
CA LEU A 245 -31.15 13.67 -19.53
C LEU A 245 -30.64 13.20 -18.16
N LEU A 246 -29.51 13.75 -17.70
CA LEU A 246 -28.91 13.42 -16.41
C LEU A 246 -29.77 13.94 -15.25
N GLU A 247 -30.18 15.20 -15.29
CA GLU A 247 -31.07 15.79 -14.27
C GLU A 247 -32.42 15.08 -14.23
N GLY A 248 -32.98 14.72 -15.40
CA GLY A 248 -34.18 13.89 -15.51
C GLY A 248 -34.01 12.48 -14.91
N ALA A 249 -32.80 11.93 -14.93
CA ALA A 249 -32.43 10.67 -14.29
C ALA A 249 -32.03 10.82 -12.80
N GLY A 250 -32.17 12.03 -12.25
CA GLY A 250 -31.93 12.37 -10.85
C GLY A 250 -30.48 12.69 -10.51
N TYR A 251 -29.63 12.97 -11.50
CA TYR A 251 -28.25 13.38 -11.25
C TYR A 251 -28.11 14.88 -11.04
N THR A 252 -27.09 15.28 -10.30
CA THR A 252 -26.73 16.70 -10.07
C THR A 252 -25.25 16.93 -10.34
N GLU A 253 -24.88 18.14 -10.77
CA GLU A 253 -23.48 18.52 -10.94
C GLU A 253 -22.73 18.48 -9.60
N GLY A 254 -21.49 17.96 -9.60
CA GLY A 254 -20.66 17.90 -8.41
C GLY A 254 -19.24 17.42 -8.67
N SER A 255 -18.52 17.15 -7.58
CA SER A 255 -17.14 16.65 -7.59
C SER A 255 -17.08 15.12 -7.41
N LEU A 256 -16.05 14.50 -7.98
CA LEU A 256 -15.72 13.09 -7.79
C LEU A 256 -14.80 12.83 -6.59
N ASN A 257 -14.50 13.83 -5.76
CA ASN A 257 -13.66 13.62 -4.56
C ASN A 257 -14.24 12.50 -3.67
N GLY A 258 -13.40 11.51 -3.38
CA GLY A 258 -13.73 10.28 -2.67
C GLY A 258 -14.19 9.11 -3.55
N ALA A 259 -14.32 9.29 -4.87
CA ALA A 259 -14.63 8.19 -5.78
C ALA A 259 -13.38 7.36 -6.06
N ARG A 260 -13.55 6.03 -6.11
CA ARG A 260 -12.50 5.08 -6.50
C ARG A 260 -12.54 4.81 -8.00
N ILE A 261 -11.38 4.94 -8.64
CA ILE A 261 -11.11 4.58 -10.03
C ILE A 261 -10.14 3.40 -10.09
N ARG A 262 -10.02 2.72 -11.23
CA ARG A 262 -9.10 1.58 -11.34
C ARG A 262 -7.67 2.04 -11.12
N ARG A 263 -6.93 1.25 -10.35
CA ARG A 263 -5.48 1.32 -10.25
C ARG A 263 -4.88 0.54 -11.41
N ILE A 264 -4.19 1.24 -12.31
CA ILE A 264 -3.49 0.66 -13.45
C ILE A 264 -2.04 1.14 -13.38
N GLU A 265 -1.13 0.20 -13.14
CA GLU A 265 0.31 0.44 -13.09
C GLU A 265 0.90 0.38 -14.51
N ASP A 266 1.89 1.23 -14.77
CA ASP A 266 2.71 1.25 -15.98
C ASP A 266 4.16 1.56 -15.56
N ASP A 267 4.95 0.50 -15.39
CA ASP A 267 6.26 0.52 -14.73
C ASP A 267 6.20 1.22 -13.35
N ASP A 268 6.99 2.28 -13.14
CA ASP A 268 7.01 3.06 -11.88
C ASP A 268 5.94 4.16 -11.83
N HIS A 269 5.00 4.17 -12.80
CA HIS A 269 3.98 5.19 -12.96
C HIS A 269 2.57 4.59 -12.81
N PHE A 270 1.58 5.45 -12.58
CA PHE A 270 0.18 5.13 -12.72
C PHE A 270 -0.39 5.73 -14.00
N VAL A 271 -1.24 4.96 -14.67
CA VAL A 271 -2.06 5.47 -15.77
C VAL A 271 -3.14 6.36 -15.19
N VAL A 272 -3.10 7.66 -15.49
CA VAL A 272 -3.98 8.67 -14.90
C VAL A 272 -4.46 9.65 -15.99
N PRO A 273 -5.78 9.83 -16.16
CA PRO A 273 -6.32 10.84 -17.07
C PRO A 273 -6.29 12.22 -16.41
N TYR A 274 -6.43 13.26 -17.25
CA TYR A 274 -6.80 14.57 -16.74
C TYR A 274 -8.21 14.51 -16.11
N ILE A 275 -8.36 14.97 -14.87
CA ILE A 275 -9.64 14.97 -14.12
C ILE A 275 -10.12 16.42 -13.89
N ASP A 276 -11.17 16.85 -14.60
CA ASP A 276 -11.70 18.22 -14.51
C ASP A 276 -12.38 18.58 -13.17
N ALA A 277 -12.87 17.60 -12.43
CA ALA A 277 -13.77 17.79 -11.29
C ALA A 277 -13.36 16.94 -10.06
N GLY A 278 -12.07 16.90 -9.79
CA GLY A 278 -11.46 16.20 -8.67
C GLY A 278 -10.13 16.84 -8.27
N GLY A 279 -9.63 16.48 -7.09
CA GLY A 279 -8.24 16.74 -6.70
C GLY A 279 -7.34 15.53 -6.95
N ASP A 280 -6.06 15.69 -6.61
CA ASP A 280 -5.03 14.66 -6.77
C ASP A 280 -5.37 13.35 -6.08
N LEU A 281 -4.81 12.27 -6.62
CA LEU A 281 -5.18 10.89 -6.32
C LEU A 281 -4.32 10.34 -5.17
N ALA A 282 -4.92 9.52 -4.32
CA ALA A 282 -4.20 8.64 -3.39
C ALA A 282 -4.25 7.20 -3.89
N ASP A 283 -3.15 6.46 -3.74
CA ASP A 283 -3.14 5.01 -3.88
C ASP A 283 -3.56 4.35 -2.56
N ASP A 284 -4.66 3.60 -2.56
CA ASP A 284 -5.09 2.79 -1.40
C ASP A 284 -4.63 1.33 -1.46
N GLY A 285 -3.87 0.98 -2.51
CA GLY A 285 -3.34 -0.35 -2.80
C GLY A 285 -4.22 -1.19 -3.73
N GLU A 286 -5.52 -0.90 -3.84
CA GLU A 286 -6.45 -1.59 -4.76
C GLU A 286 -7.01 -0.64 -5.83
N TYR A 287 -7.24 0.62 -5.46
CA TYR A 287 -7.81 1.67 -6.29
C TYR A 287 -7.02 2.97 -6.15
N LEU A 288 -7.20 3.87 -7.11
CA LEU A 288 -6.84 5.27 -6.93
C LEU A 288 -8.08 6.04 -6.44
N VAL A 289 -7.91 6.87 -5.42
CA VAL A 289 -8.99 7.64 -4.79
C VAL A 289 -8.85 9.12 -5.11
N ILE A 290 -9.85 9.68 -5.78
CA ILE A 290 -9.84 11.09 -6.23
C ILE A 290 -9.91 12.05 -5.04
N GLY A 291 -9.06 13.08 -5.02
CA GLY A 291 -9.10 14.17 -4.05
C GLY A 291 -8.51 13.86 -2.67
N HIS A 292 -7.66 12.84 -2.56
CA HIS A 292 -7.14 12.34 -1.28
C HIS A 292 -5.62 12.13 -1.23
N GLY A 293 -4.85 12.45 -2.28
CA GLY A 293 -3.41 12.16 -2.30
C GLY A 293 -2.55 13.12 -3.12
N SER A 294 -1.38 12.63 -3.50
CA SER A 294 -0.26 13.35 -4.12
C SER A 294 -0.03 13.01 -5.59
N ILE A 295 -0.70 11.98 -6.12
CA ILE A 295 -0.57 11.57 -7.52
C ILE A 295 -1.34 12.57 -8.38
N SER A 296 -0.61 13.37 -9.15
CA SER A 296 -1.20 14.48 -9.89
C SER A 296 -2.18 14.02 -10.98
N CYS A 297 -3.36 14.61 -11.02
CA CYS A 297 -4.35 14.38 -12.08
C CYS A 297 -4.48 15.56 -13.07
N GLU A 298 -3.49 16.46 -13.10
CA GLU A 298 -3.46 17.63 -14.00
C GLU A 298 -2.62 17.42 -15.26
N SER A 299 -1.87 16.30 -15.33
CA SER A 299 -1.08 15.96 -16.51
C SER A 299 -1.97 15.51 -17.68
N THR A 300 -1.59 15.88 -18.91
CA THR A 300 -2.24 15.41 -20.13
C THR A 300 -1.49 14.26 -20.82
N THR A 301 -0.37 13.79 -20.23
CA THR A 301 0.45 12.71 -20.81
C THR A 301 -0.15 11.32 -20.61
N GLY A 302 -1.09 11.19 -19.68
CA GLY A 302 -1.71 9.90 -19.34
C GLY A 302 -0.98 9.11 -18.25
N LEU A 303 0.11 9.66 -17.71
CA LEU A 303 0.90 9.07 -16.62
C LEU A 303 1.08 10.06 -15.47
N ALA A 304 1.09 9.54 -14.25
CA ALA A 304 1.45 10.28 -13.05
C ALA A 304 2.21 9.36 -12.08
N ASN A 305 3.14 9.93 -11.34
CA ASN A 305 3.87 9.21 -10.29
C ASN A 305 3.28 9.55 -8.94
N ASP A 306 3.43 8.62 -8.00
CA ASP A 306 3.36 8.99 -6.59
C ASP A 306 4.68 9.67 -6.22
N PRO A 307 4.68 10.99 -5.96
CA PRO A 307 5.91 11.67 -5.60
C PRO A 307 6.42 11.10 -4.28
N TRP A 308 7.69 10.71 -4.26
CA TRP A 308 8.36 10.31 -3.04
C TRP A 308 8.70 11.56 -2.21
N TYR A 309 8.42 11.47 -0.91
CA TYR A 309 8.76 12.50 0.07
C TYR A 309 9.89 12.00 0.97
N CYS A 310 10.85 12.88 1.23
CA CYS A 310 11.91 12.57 2.19
C CYS A 310 11.33 12.49 3.61
N PRO A 311 11.39 11.34 4.30
CA PRO A 311 10.82 11.18 5.64
C PRO A 311 11.47 12.09 6.69
N HIS A 312 12.71 12.55 6.44
CA HIS A 312 13.42 13.45 7.36
C HIS A 312 13.01 14.93 7.20
N CYS A 313 12.68 15.40 5.99
CA CYS A 313 12.43 16.83 5.76
C CYS A 313 11.10 17.16 5.05
N ASP A 314 10.28 16.16 4.76
CA ASP A 314 9.00 16.27 4.06
C ASP A 314 9.07 16.99 2.70
N SER A 315 10.25 17.07 2.08
CA SER A 315 10.40 17.70 0.77
C SER A 315 10.19 16.70 -0.36
N ASP A 316 9.49 17.12 -1.41
CA ASP A 316 9.41 16.39 -2.68
C ASP A 316 10.81 16.09 -3.22
N GLY A 317 11.04 14.88 -3.71
CA GLY A 317 12.34 14.53 -4.30
C GLY A 317 12.46 13.10 -4.77
N SER A 318 13.66 12.55 -4.61
CA SER A 318 13.97 11.15 -4.86
C SER A 318 14.84 10.61 -3.71
N PRO A 319 14.70 9.32 -3.37
CA PRO A 319 15.58 8.69 -2.39
C PRO A 319 17.02 8.71 -2.91
N TYR A 320 17.97 9.00 -2.03
CA TYR A 320 19.40 8.97 -2.35
C TYR A 320 20.07 7.72 -1.81
N ASP A 321 19.97 7.50 -0.49
CA ASP A 321 20.55 6.34 0.17
C ASP A 321 19.83 6.03 1.49
N SER A 322 20.10 4.86 2.07
CA SER A 322 19.49 4.38 3.31
C SER A 322 20.25 4.86 4.55
N VAL A 323 19.50 5.28 5.58
CA VAL A 323 19.98 5.68 6.90
C VAL A 323 19.35 4.76 7.94
N TYR A 324 20.19 4.09 8.73
CA TYR A 324 19.78 3.15 9.76
C TYR A 324 19.42 3.86 11.06
N LEU A 325 18.53 3.23 11.83
CA LEU A 325 18.05 3.69 13.13
C LEU A 325 18.50 2.69 14.20
N SER A 326 18.82 3.16 15.41
CA SER A 326 19.24 2.32 16.55
C SER A 326 18.24 1.19 16.87
N GLY A 327 16.95 1.37 16.58
CA GLY A 327 15.89 0.38 16.75
C GLY A 327 15.86 -0.79 15.75
N GLY A 328 16.80 -0.90 14.81
CA GLY A 328 16.86 -1.99 13.82
C GLY A 328 15.99 -1.77 12.58
N GLY A 329 15.71 -0.51 12.25
CA GLY A 329 15.05 -0.09 11.01
C GLY A 329 15.98 0.74 10.12
N TYR A 330 15.48 1.12 8.95
CA TYR A 330 16.13 2.08 8.06
C TYR A 330 15.08 2.97 7.40
N GLU A 331 15.51 4.17 7.01
CA GLU A 331 14.75 5.11 6.19
C GLU A 331 15.58 5.46 4.96
N GLU A 332 14.93 5.78 3.84
CA GLU A 332 15.62 6.37 2.70
C GLU A 332 15.57 7.88 2.82
N TRP A 333 16.70 8.56 2.69
CA TRP A 333 16.76 10.02 2.83
C TRP A 333 17.13 10.68 1.50
N CYS A 334 16.74 11.95 1.32
CA CYS A 334 17.12 12.72 0.14
C CYS A 334 18.61 13.09 0.21
N TYR A 335 19.20 13.44 -0.93
CA TYR A 335 20.62 13.79 -1.03
C TYR A 335 21.06 14.81 0.03
N SER A 336 20.25 15.86 0.25
CA SER A 336 20.55 16.93 1.21
C SER A 336 20.51 16.42 2.66
N CYS A 337 19.48 15.65 3.02
CA CYS A 337 19.35 15.10 4.38
C CYS A 337 20.46 14.09 4.66
N PHE A 338 20.73 13.19 3.73
CA PHE A 338 21.79 12.20 3.88
C PHE A 338 23.16 12.84 4.15
N HIS A 339 23.55 13.86 3.38
CA HIS A 339 24.87 14.48 3.54
C HIS A 339 24.98 15.41 4.76
N ASN A 340 23.87 15.99 5.21
CA ASN A 340 23.89 16.98 6.29
C ASN A 340 23.54 16.40 7.66
N HIS A 341 22.85 15.26 7.71
CA HIS A 341 22.26 14.69 8.93
C HIS A 341 22.58 13.21 9.14
N SER A 342 23.52 12.63 8.38
CA SER A 342 23.98 11.26 8.62
C SER A 342 25.42 11.19 9.12
N SER A 343 25.69 10.20 9.95
CA SER A 343 27.01 9.83 10.45
C SER A 343 27.34 8.39 10.09
N PHE A 344 28.58 8.12 9.70
CA PHE A 344 29.03 6.80 9.27
C PHE A 344 29.56 5.98 10.46
N CYS A 345 29.07 4.76 10.62
CA CYS A 345 29.55 3.79 11.61
C CYS A 345 30.59 2.87 10.97
N GLU A 346 31.84 2.94 11.45
CA GLU A 346 32.94 2.14 10.91
C GLU A 346 32.86 0.66 11.29
N HIS A 347 32.08 0.30 12.31
CA HIS A 347 31.96 -1.10 12.74
C HIS A 347 31.19 -1.95 11.72
N ASN A 348 30.07 -1.40 11.24
CA ASN A 348 29.09 -2.13 10.42
C ASN A 348 28.92 -1.53 9.01
N GLU A 349 29.74 -0.53 8.67
CA GLU A 349 29.77 0.16 7.38
C GLU A 349 28.42 0.77 6.96
N CYS A 350 27.61 1.19 7.93
CA CYS A 350 26.29 1.78 7.70
C CYS A 350 26.24 3.26 8.10
N HIS A 351 25.37 4.02 7.43
CA HIS A 351 25.04 5.40 7.82
C HIS A 351 23.88 5.39 8.81
N TYR A 352 23.98 6.19 9.87
CA TYR A 352 22.91 6.43 10.85
C TYR A 352 22.56 7.92 10.89
N SER A 353 21.41 8.26 11.45
CA SER A 353 21.08 9.65 11.77
C SER A 353 22.14 10.22 12.73
N ASP A 354 22.48 11.50 12.55
CA ASP A 354 23.36 12.24 13.47
C ASP A 354 22.72 12.55 14.84
N ASP A 355 21.42 12.27 14.99
CA ASP A 355 20.73 12.26 16.29
C ASP A 355 21.06 11.01 17.13
N GLU A 356 21.64 9.97 16.51
CA GLU A 356 22.05 8.76 17.23
C GLU A 356 23.35 8.99 18.02
N ASN A 357 23.53 8.24 19.11
CA ASN A 357 24.71 8.40 19.97
C ASN A 357 25.94 7.71 19.35
N PHE A 358 26.85 8.53 18.82
CA PHE A 358 28.16 8.07 18.34
C PHE A 358 29.25 8.26 19.40
N ILE A 359 30.17 7.30 19.47
CA ILE A 359 31.37 7.36 20.30
C ILE A 359 32.62 7.23 19.43
N THR A 360 33.69 7.89 19.87
CA THR A 360 35.03 7.73 19.28
C THR A 360 35.79 6.68 20.09
N VAL A 361 36.14 5.56 19.45
CA VAL A 361 36.95 4.49 20.05
C VAL A 361 38.40 4.66 19.59
N TYR A 362 39.30 4.90 20.54
CA TYR A 362 40.72 5.10 20.29
C TYR A 362 41.49 3.78 20.22
N ALA A 363 42.56 3.78 19.42
CA ALA A 363 43.62 2.79 19.36
C ALA A 363 44.97 3.51 19.29
N ASP A 364 46.08 2.78 19.41
CA ASP A 364 47.43 3.35 19.48
C ASP A 364 47.76 4.31 18.32
N ASP A 365 47.26 4.02 17.11
CA ASP A 365 47.55 4.76 15.88
C ASP A 365 46.30 5.17 15.07
N SER A 366 45.10 4.92 15.59
CA SER A 366 43.84 5.22 14.91
C SER A 366 42.71 5.55 15.89
N SER A 367 41.61 6.03 15.35
CA SER A 367 40.34 6.16 16.06
C SER A 367 39.21 5.75 15.14
N HIS A 368 38.16 5.17 15.68
CA HIS A 368 36.98 4.70 14.94
C HIS A 368 35.73 5.39 15.46
N SER A 369 34.90 5.90 14.56
CA SER A 369 33.56 6.41 14.90
C SER A 369 32.54 5.29 14.80
N ILE A 370 31.90 4.93 15.91
CA ILE A 370 30.90 3.86 15.96
C ILE A 370 29.68 4.30 16.76
N ILE A 371 28.55 3.62 16.56
CA ILE A 371 27.37 3.81 17.41
C ILE A 371 27.64 3.22 18.81
N GLU A 372 27.19 3.90 19.86
CA GLU A 372 27.46 3.52 21.25
C GLU A 372 26.94 2.11 21.58
N GLU A 373 25.81 1.71 21.00
CA GLU A 373 25.23 0.38 21.20
C GLU A 373 26.14 -0.76 20.71
N ASP A 374 26.95 -0.48 19.69
CA ASP A 374 27.89 -1.44 19.12
C ASP A 374 29.23 -1.47 19.85
N ALA A 375 29.44 -0.63 20.88
CA ALA A 375 30.72 -0.53 21.59
C ALA A 375 31.26 -1.88 22.06
N VAL A 376 30.39 -2.71 22.66
CA VAL A 376 30.78 -4.04 23.17
C VAL A 376 31.09 -5.01 22.02
N ALA A 377 30.29 -4.98 20.95
CA ALA A 377 30.48 -5.83 19.78
C ALA A 377 31.76 -5.47 19.00
N PHE A 378 32.09 -4.18 18.93
CA PHE A 378 33.33 -3.65 18.40
C PHE A 378 34.55 -4.00 19.29
N GLY A 379 34.31 -4.41 20.54
CA GLY A 379 35.36 -4.72 21.51
C GLY A 379 35.98 -3.47 22.13
N ALA A 380 35.22 -2.39 22.26
CA ALA A 380 35.60 -1.18 22.99
C ALA A 380 35.37 -1.34 24.49
N VAL A 381 36.24 -0.71 25.28
CA VAL A 381 36.15 -0.59 26.74
C VAL A 381 36.28 0.88 27.13
N TYR A 382 35.57 1.29 28.17
CA TYR A 382 35.65 2.64 28.68
C TYR A 382 36.76 2.76 29.72
N LEU A 383 37.65 3.74 29.54
CA LEU A 383 38.72 4.09 30.46
C LEU A 383 38.26 5.28 31.32
N GLU A 384 37.96 5.01 32.59
CA GLU A 384 37.44 6.00 33.55
C GLU A 384 38.45 7.12 33.84
N ASP A 385 39.74 6.79 33.86
CA ASP A 385 40.83 7.74 34.14
C ASP A 385 40.99 8.80 33.02
N ARG A 386 40.62 8.44 31.79
CA ARG A 386 40.71 9.31 30.60
C ARG A 386 39.35 9.81 30.12
N CYS A 387 38.26 9.28 30.65
CA CYS A 387 36.89 9.48 30.16
C CYS A 387 36.74 9.17 28.65
N GLN A 388 37.37 8.11 28.17
CA GLN A 388 37.47 7.77 26.74
C GLN A 388 37.17 6.30 26.47
N TRP A 389 36.63 6.01 25.28
CA TRP A 389 36.49 4.64 24.78
C TRP A 389 37.76 4.22 24.05
N TRP A 390 38.26 3.03 24.34
CA TRP A 390 39.45 2.46 23.72
C TRP A 390 39.21 1.04 23.27
N ILE A 391 39.91 0.60 22.23
CA ILE A 391 39.84 -0.78 21.79
C ILE A 391 40.48 -1.69 22.86
N SER A 392 39.76 -2.74 23.27
CA SER A 392 40.16 -3.63 24.37
C SER A 392 41.55 -4.25 24.20
N ARG A 393 42.03 -4.43 22.95
CA ARG A 393 43.38 -4.94 22.66
C ARG A 393 44.51 -4.00 23.12
N CYS A 394 44.25 -2.69 23.26
CA CYS A 394 45.20 -1.67 23.71
C CYS A 394 45.13 -1.47 25.23
N CYS A 395 44.18 -2.15 25.89
CA CYS A 395 43.84 -1.94 27.29
C CYS A 395 44.01 -3.23 28.09
N ARG A 396 44.08 -3.08 29.40
CA ARG A 396 44.08 -4.20 30.33
C ARG A 396 43.41 -3.79 31.64
N GLN A 397 42.80 -4.76 32.31
CA GLN A 397 42.26 -4.53 33.64
C GLN A 397 43.39 -4.47 34.66
N CYS A 398 43.36 -3.46 35.54
CA CYS A 398 44.20 -3.39 36.72
C CYS A 398 43.77 -4.48 37.70
N ASP A 399 44.72 -5.33 38.14
CA ASP A 399 44.42 -6.44 39.05
C ASP A 399 43.99 -5.93 40.45
N GLY A 400 44.42 -4.72 40.83
CA GLY A 400 44.08 -4.10 42.11
C GLY A 400 42.69 -3.47 42.15
N SER A 401 42.27 -2.77 41.08
CA SER A 401 41.00 -2.03 41.05
C SER A 401 39.90 -2.71 40.23
N GLY A 402 40.25 -3.62 39.32
CA GLY A 402 39.34 -4.21 38.33
C GLY A 402 38.94 -3.26 37.19
N GLY A 403 39.37 -1.99 37.22
CA GLY A 403 39.12 -1.00 36.17
C GLY A 403 39.98 -1.23 34.94
N TRP A 404 39.52 -0.79 33.77
CA TRP A 404 40.31 -0.80 32.54
C TRP A 404 41.25 0.39 32.48
N PHE A 405 42.50 0.13 32.08
CA PHE A 405 43.52 1.15 31.83
C PHE A 405 44.18 0.88 30.48
N HIS A 406 44.83 1.90 29.92
CA HIS A 406 45.74 1.69 28.80
C HIS A 406 46.93 0.84 29.26
N MET A 407 47.44 -0.05 28.41
CA MET A 407 48.53 -0.97 28.82
C MET A 407 49.81 -0.23 29.25
N GLU A 408 50.07 0.96 28.71
CA GLU A 408 51.24 1.78 29.09
C GLU A 408 51.11 2.44 30.48
N ASP A 409 49.89 2.53 31.02
CA ASP A 409 49.64 3.11 32.35
C ASP A 409 49.67 2.06 33.46
N LEU A 410 49.90 0.79 33.10
CA LEU A 410 50.00 -0.30 34.06
C LEU A 410 51.45 -0.76 34.19
N THR A 411 51.85 -1.00 35.43
CA THR A 411 53.16 -1.55 35.77
C THR A 411 53.00 -2.97 36.30
N GLU A 412 53.79 -3.91 35.77
CA GLU A 412 53.85 -5.26 36.31
C GLU A 412 54.63 -5.29 37.63
N TYR A 413 53.96 -5.68 38.72
CA TYR A 413 54.53 -5.82 40.05
C TYR A 413 54.24 -7.22 40.59
N HIS A 414 55.28 -8.05 40.74
CA HIS A 414 55.19 -9.43 41.23
C HIS A 414 54.16 -10.34 40.50
N GLY A 415 53.92 -10.10 39.21
CA GLY A 415 52.99 -10.87 38.38
C GLY A 415 51.56 -10.33 38.37
N GLU A 416 51.30 -9.22 39.05
CA GLU A 416 50.06 -8.43 38.99
C GLU A 416 50.30 -7.15 38.18
N TRP A 417 49.31 -6.68 37.43
CA TRP A 417 49.37 -5.42 36.68
C TRP A 417 48.58 -4.36 37.42
N LEU A 418 49.30 -3.37 37.96
CA LEU A 418 48.74 -2.36 38.85
C LEU A 418 48.84 -0.97 38.21
N SER A 419 47.81 -0.15 38.41
CA SER A 419 47.86 1.28 38.11
C SER A 419 48.68 2.02 39.17
N ASP A 420 49.14 3.23 38.85
CA ASP A 420 49.97 4.03 39.76
C ASP A 420 49.38 4.19 41.17
N ASP A 421 48.06 4.38 41.28
CA ASP A 421 47.36 4.51 42.57
C ASP A 421 47.34 3.22 43.41
N HIS A 422 47.58 2.07 42.78
CA HIS A 422 47.57 0.75 43.41
C HIS A 422 48.97 0.15 43.53
N LEU A 423 49.99 0.82 42.98
CA LEU A 423 51.37 0.44 43.23
C LEU A 423 51.71 0.68 44.70
N PRO A 424 52.44 -0.25 45.35
CA PRO A 424 52.93 -0.01 46.70
C PRO A 424 53.81 1.24 46.73
N GLU A 425 53.72 2.01 47.83
CA GLU A 425 54.63 3.15 48.02
C GLU A 425 56.08 2.69 47.83
N PRO A 426 56.89 3.45 47.07
CA PRO A 426 58.28 3.08 46.82
C PRO A 426 58.99 2.84 48.15
N PHE A 427 59.60 1.66 48.27
CA PHE A 427 60.44 1.34 49.41
C PHE A 427 61.64 2.30 49.42
N ASP A 428 61.78 3.06 50.49
CA ASP A 428 62.92 3.95 50.71
C ASP A 428 64.17 3.10 51.00
N ASP A 429 64.95 2.77 49.96
CA ASP A 429 66.19 1.98 50.03
C ASP A 429 67.30 2.68 50.83
N ASP A 430 67.06 3.91 51.31
CA ASP A 430 67.96 4.62 52.23
C ASP A 430 67.68 4.33 53.73
N ASP A 431 66.66 3.53 54.09
CA ASP A 431 66.48 3.06 55.47
C ASP A 431 67.42 1.88 55.79
N THR A 432 68.59 2.23 56.32
CA THR A 432 69.63 1.33 56.83
C THR A 432 69.15 0.26 57.83
N SER A 433 67.94 0.37 58.39
CA SER A 433 67.38 -0.66 59.29
C SER A 433 66.92 -1.93 58.58
N CYS A 434 66.57 -1.87 57.29
CA CYS A 434 65.99 -3.00 56.56
C CYS A 434 66.99 -3.82 55.71
N ALA A 435 68.18 -3.28 55.41
CA ALA A 435 69.20 -3.96 54.60
C ALA A 435 69.64 -5.33 55.16
N ASN A 436 69.47 -5.56 56.47
CA ASN A 436 69.86 -6.82 57.12
C ASN A 436 68.69 -7.79 57.37
N ALA A 437 67.44 -7.38 57.16
CA ALA A 437 66.28 -8.22 57.48
C ALA A 437 66.19 -9.45 56.58
N HIS A 438 66.46 -9.30 55.28
CA HIS A 438 66.45 -10.42 54.33
C HIS A 438 67.60 -11.43 54.61
N ILE A 439 68.78 -10.95 55.05
CA ILE A 439 69.92 -11.81 55.41
C ILE A 439 69.63 -12.59 56.69
N LEU A 440 68.99 -11.95 57.68
CA LEU A 440 68.58 -12.59 58.92
C LEU A 440 67.48 -13.64 58.68
N ALA A 441 66.48 -13.32 57.86
CA ALA A 441 65.43 -14.25 57.47
C ALA A 441 65.99 -15.45 56.68
N TYR A 442 66.92 -15.22 55.76
CA TYR A 442 67.59 -16.27 54.99
C TYR A 442 68.41 -17.21 55.89
N ARG A 443 69.15 -16.66 56.87
CA ARG A 443 69.90 -17.47 57.86
C ARG A 443 68.96 -18.27 58.75
N GLN A 444 67.90 -17.65 59.25
CA GLN A 444 66.92 -18.33 60.10
C GLN A 444 66.24 -19.49 59.37
N PHE A 445 65.82 -19.27 58.12
CA PHE A 445 65.26 -20.34 57.28
C PHE A 445 66.24 -21.50 57.09
N HIS A 446 67.53 -21.20 56.85
CA HIS A 446 68.55 -22.23 56.69
C HIS A 446 68.83 -23.01 57.97
N ASP A 447 68.83 -22.34 59.13
CA ASP A 447 69.01 -22.98 60.43
C ASP A 447 67.80 -23.88 60.79
N GLU A 448 66.58 -23.43 60.47
CA GLU A 448 65.36 -24.24 60.65
C GLU A 448 65.35 -25.46 59.72
N MET A 449 65.74 -25.30 58.45
CA MET A 449 65.87 -26.43 57.51
C MET A 449 66.97 -27.42 57.94
N ALA A 450 68.09 -26.94 58.49
CA ALA A 450 69.13 -27.80 59.05
C ALA A 450 68.63 -28.58 60.27
N ALA A 451 67.82 -27.96 61.13
CA ALA A 451 67.18 -28.63 62.26
C ALA A 451 66.21 -29.74 61.81
N ILE A 452 65.39 -29.46 60.79
CA ILE A 452 64.49 -30.45 60.19
C ILE A 452 65.29 -31.63 59.62
N HIS A 453 66.38 -31.37 58.90
CA HIS A 453 67.24 -32.41 58.35
C HIS A 453 67.88 -33.29 59.44
N ALA A 454 68.31 -32.68 60.56
CA ALA A 454 68.85 -33.41 61.70
C ALA A 454 67.81 -34.31 62.37
N ASP A 455 66.57 -33.85 62.50
CA ASP A 455 65.47 -34.65 63.03
C ASP A 455 65.08 -35.80 62.10
N VAL A 456 65.03 -35.57 60.79
CA VAL A 456 64.82 -36.65 59.79
C VAL A 456 65.90 -37.72 59.91
N ALA A 457 67.17 -37.33 60.04
CA ALA A 457 68.27 -38.28 60.23
C ALA A 457 68.15 -39.09 61.52
N LYS A 458 67.70 -38.46 62.62
CA LYS A 458 67.45 -39.11 63.90
C LYS A 458 66.33 -40.17 63.80
N TRP A 459 65.25 -39.86 63.09
CA TRP A 459 64.15 -40.80 62.85
C TRP A 459 64.56 -41.95 61.92
N GLN A 460 65.38 -41.70 60.91
CA GLN A 460 65.93 -42.75 60.05
C GLN A 460 66.82 -43.72 60.84
N ALA A 461 67.72 -43.22 61.69
CA ALA A 461 68.56 -44.04 62.56
C ALA A 461 67.75 -44.82 63.61
N ALA A 462 66.65 -44.26 64.13
CA ALA A 462 65.70 -44.98 64.98
C ALA A 462 65.00 -46.12 64.22
N GLY A 463 64.58 -45.88 62.98
CA GLY A 463 63.98 -46.88 62.10
C GLY A 463 64.94 -48.02 61.77
N GLU A 464 66.22 -47.72 61.53
CA GLU A 464 67.27 -48.73 61.30
C GLU A 464 67.51 -49.59 62.54
N ARG A 465 67.61 -48.99 63.73
CA ARG A 465 67.73 -49.73 64.99
C ARG A 465 66.53 -50.64 65.25
N ALA A 466 65.31 -50.16 64.97
CA ALA A 466 64.10 -50.97 65.09
C ALA A 466 64.09 -52.15 64.11
N ARG A 467 64.56 -51.96 62.87
CA ARG A 467 64.73 -53.03 61.89
C ARG A 467 65.78 -54.06 62.32
N ALA A 468 66.93 -53.60 62.82
CA ALA A 468 67.98 -54.48 63.34
C ALA A 468 67.50 -55.33 64.53
N ALA A 469 66.80 -54.71 65.49
CA ALA A 469 66.21 -55.42 66.63
C ALA A 469 65.10 -56.41 66.22
N ARG A 470 64.36 -56.12 65.15
CA ARG A 470 63.39 -57.07 64.58
C ARG A 470 64.09 -58.29 63.98
N LEU A 471 65.10 -58.07 63.15
CA LEU A 471 65.90 -59.13 62.54
C LEU A 471 66.61 -60.00 63.59
N GLU A 472 67.07 -59.39 64.69
CA GLU A 472 67.68 -60.12 65.80
C GLU A 472 66.65 -61.00 66.53
N ARG A 473 65.45 -60.49 66.80
CA ARG A 473 64.35 -61.30 67.36
C ARG A 473 63.94 -62.43 66.43
N GLU A 474 63.85 -62.18 65.13
CA GLU A 474 63.54 -63.21 64.12
C GLU A 474 64.65 -64.28 64.06
N ARG A 475 65.92 -63.89 64.18
CA ARG A 475 67.05 -64.83 64.27
C ARG A 475 67.01 -65.65 65.56
N ASP A 476 66.73 -65.02 66.70
CA ASP A 476 66.64 -65.70 67.99
C ASP A 476 65.42 -66.64 68.05
N GLU A 477 64.31 -66.27 67.40
CA GLU A 477 63.12 -67.12 67.26
C GLU A 477 63.38 -68.29 66.29
N ALA A 478 64.10 -68.07 65.19
CA ALA A 478 64.56 -69.14 64.30
C ALA A 478 65.54 -70.10 65.01
N GLU A 479 66.42 -69.58 65.88
CA GLU A 479 67.32 -70.37 66.71
C GLU A 479 66.54 -71.17 67.77
N ARG A 480 65.49 -70.58 68.37
CA ARG A 480 64.57 -71.26 69.29
C ARG A 480 63.83 -72.40 68.59
N LEU A 481 63.26 -72.13 67.40
CA LEU A 481 62.59 -73.14 66.57
C LEU A 481 63.56 -74.24 66.13
N ARG A 482 64.82 -73.92 65.82
CA ARG A 482 65.87 -74.92 65.52
C ARG A 482 66.18 -75.80 66.74
N ARG A 483 66.20 -75.23 67.94
CA ARG A 483 66.36 -75.98 69.21
C ARG A 483 65.13 -76.81 69.57
N GLU A 484 63.93 -76.34 69.24
CA GLU A 484 62.68 -77.09 69.40
C GLU A 484 62.58 -78.25 68.39
N ALA A 485 63.02 -78.06 67.13
CA ALA A 485 63.11 -79.12 66.13
C ALA A 485 64.13 -80.22 66.51
N LEU A 486 65.29 -79.82 67.07
CA LEU A 486 66.27 -80.75 67.64
C LEU A 486 65.76 -81.54 68.86
N ARG A 487 64.69 -81.07 69.53
CA ARG A 487 63.99 -81.84 70.58
C ARG A 487 62.91 -82.77 70.01
N HIS A 488 62.44 -82.55 68.79
CA HIS A 488 61.38 -83.33 68.16
C HIS A 488 61.88 -84.54 67.35
N ASP A 489 63.19 -84.61 67.04
CA ASP A 489 63.84 -85.68 66.26
C ASP A 489 64.22 -86.95 67.08
N VAL A 490 63.71 -87.12 68.30
CA VAL A 490 63.90 -88.33 69.13
C VAL A 490 62.70 -89.27 69.12
N ASP A 491 61.56 -88.88 68.55
CA ASP A 491 60.38 -89.76 68.48
C ASP A 491 59.79 -89.85 67.07
N LYS A 492 60.13 -90.98 66.43
CA LYS A 492 59.27 -91.84 65.57
C LYS A 492 59.50 -91.87 64.05
N PRO A 493 59.20 -93.05 63.44
CA PRO A 493 60.01 -93.64 62.38
C PRO A 493 59.31 -93.81 61.02
N HIS A 494 60.15 -94.20 60.07
CA HIS A 494 59.91 -94.84 58.76
C HIS A 494 58.56 -95.49 58.47
N ASP A 495 57.97 -95.11 57.32
CA ASP A 495 57.64 -95.95 56.14
C ASP A 495 56.87 -95.03 55.17
N GLY A 496 56.95 -95.08 53.84
CA GLY A 496 57.38 -96.12 52.92
C GLY A 496 56.36 -96.14 51.76
N SER A 497 56.85 -95.97 50.52
CA SER A 497 56.31 -96.45 49.24
C SER A 497 55.65 -95.49 48.21
N CYS A 498 56.18 -95.64 46.98
CA CYS A 498 55.58 -95.63 45.64
C CYS A 498 55.58 -94.35 44.74
N SER A 499 56.40 -94.47 43.68
CA SER A 499 56.72 -93.61 42.52
C SER A 499 55.71 -93.74 41.34
N PRO A 500 55.98 -93.33 40.07
CA PRO A 500 56.82 -92.26 39.47
C PRO A 500 56.14 -91.44 38.33
N GLY A 501 56.80 -90.37 37.83
CA GLY A 501 56.73 -89.99 36.39
C GLY A 501 56.48 -88.51 36.02
N GLU A 502 57.57 -87.78 35.72
CA GLU A 502 57.78 -86.90 34.52
C GLU A 502 56.83 -85.71 34.27
N ASN A 503 57.21 -84.51 33.77
CA ASN A 503 58.45 -83.89 33.33
C ASN A 503 58.15 -82.37 33.13
N HIS A 504 59.23 -81.57 33.07
CA HIS A 504 59.38 -80.31 32.32
C HIS A 504 59.05 -78.90 32.91
N LEU A 505 60.15 -78.15 33.09
CA LEU A 505 60.47 -76.80 32.56
C LEU A 505 59.95 -75.54 33.28
N SER A 506 60.80 -75.00 34.18
CA SER A 506 61.50 -73.68 34.20
C SER A 506 60.85 -72.40 33.57
N PRO A 507 61.40 -71.20 33.83
CA PRO A 507 61.65 -70.47 35.09
C PRO A 507 61.29 -68.96 34.99
N GLY A 508 61.58 -68.13 36.00
CA GLY A 508 61.84 -66.69 35.77
C GLY A 508 61.48 -65.70 36.88
N ILE A 509 62.40 -65.51 37.81
CA ILE A 509 62.61 -64.28 38.63
C ILE A 509 63.82 -63.55 37.98
N PRO A 510 64.34 -62.35 38.38
CA PRO A 510 63.88 -61.13 39.09
C PRO A 510 64.00 -59.89 38.16
N GLY A 511 63.86 -58.61 38.50
CA GLY A 511 63.74 -57.84 39.73
C GLY A 511 64.50 -56.50 39.60
N SER A 512 63.90 -55.46 40.18
CA SER A 512 64.52 -54.27 40.79
C SER A 512 65.19 -53.14 39.97
N ARG A 513 64.65 -51.93 40.24
CA ARG A 513 65.29 -50.61 40.52
C ARG A 513 65.71 -49.69 39.36
N PHE A 514 64.91 -48.61 39.19
CA PHE A 514 65.18 -47.13 39.23
C PHE A 514 66.49 -46.55 38.63
N PRO A 515 66.65 -45.22 38.34
CA PRO A 515 65.71 -44.07 38.22
C PRO A 515 66.07 -43.07 37.04
N ALA A 516 65.48 -41.85 37.07
CA ALA A 516 66.02 -40.54 36.64
C ALA A 516 65.58 -39.91 35.28
N ILE A 517 64.98 -38.70 35.43
CA ILE A 517 65.22 -37.40 34.76
C ILE A 517 65.68 -37.38 33.28
N ALA A 518 64.94 -36.68 32.41
CA ALA A 518 65.40 -35.48 31.69
C ALA A 518 64.44 -35.07 30.55
N MET A 519 64.26 -33.75 30.42
CA MET A 519 63.74 -33.07 29.24
C MET A 519 64.66 -33.25 28.03
N THR A 520 64.09 -33.33 26.83
CA THR A 520 64.61 -32.72 25.60
C THR A 520 63.54 -32.81 24.48
N ALA A 521 63.14 -31.65 23.93
CA ALA A 521 62.67 -31.53 22.54
C ALA A 521 63.83 -31.92 21.58
N PRO A 522 63.66 -32.22 20.26
CA PRO A 522 62.97 -31.34 19.29
C PRO A 522 62.33 -32.08 18.08
N LEU A 523 61.60 -31.37 17.20
CA LEU A 523 61.98 -31.15 15.79
C LEU A 523 60.82 -30.64 14.93
N SER A 524 61.12 -29.52 14.29
CA SER A 524 60.48 -28.96 13.11
C SER A 524 60.60 -29.89 11.91
N SER A 525 59.57 -29.90 11.05
CA SER A 525 59.79 -29.93 9.60
C SER A 525 58.72 -29.12 8.89
N ALA A 526 59.14 -27.99 8.34
CA ALA A 526 58.43 -27.24 7.32
C ALA A 526 58.38 -28.02 5.99
N ALA A 527 57.31 -27.80 5.22
CA ALA A 527 57.36 -27.85 3.76
C ALA A 527 56.31 -26.87 3.21
N ALA A 528 56.82 -25.75 2.70
CA ALA A 528 56.10 -24.85 1.82
C ALA A 528 55.97 -25.48 0.42
N SER A 529 54.96 -25.10 -0.35
CA SER A 529 55.12 -24.21 -1.52
C SER A 529 54.05 -24.36 -2.60
N GLN A 530 53.74 -23.20 -3.17
CA GLN A 530 53.24 -22.89 -4.53
C GLN A 530 51.73 -23.01 -4.78
N ALA A 531 50.98 -21.99 -5.24
CA ALA A 531 51.16 -20.79 -6.09
C ALA A 531 50.35 -20.91 -7.40
N GLY A 532 49.77 -19.77 -7.81
CA GLY A 532 49.01 -19.55 -9.06
C GLY A 532 47.52 -19.39 -8.77
N ALA A 533 46.86 -18.26 -9.03
CA ALA A 533 47.12 -17.16 -9.95
C ALA A 533 46.55 -15.85 -9.38
#